data_AF-A0A8K0CYI6-F1
#
_entry.id   AF-A0A8K0CYI6-F1
#
_cell.length_a   1.000
_cell.length_b   1.000
_cell.length_c   1.000
_cell.angle_alpha   90.00
_cell.angle_beta   90.00
_cell.angle_gamma   90.00
#
_symmetry.space_group_name_H-M   'P 1'
#
loop_
_entity.id
_entity.type
_entity.pdbx_description
1 polymer ?
#
loop_
_entity_poly.entity_id
_entity_poly.type
_entity_poly.pdbx_seq_one_letter_code
_entity_poly.pdbx_strand_id
1 'polypeptide(L)' 'QSTCQVDSGAGLTFIHTNERYYLRGIASIFPATDQQFCGSNQYGTYTLISQYIDFIRQQL' A
#
# COMPACT_ATOMS: atom_id res chain seq x y z
N GLN A 1 6.73 -4.49 9.78
CA GLN A 1 5.85 -5.64 9.48
C GLN A 1 5.63 -5.63 7.97
N SER A 2 5.74 -6.76 7.28
CA SER A 2 5.49 -6.85 5.83
C SER A 2 3.99 -6.97 5.57
N THR A 3 3.54 -6.56 4.38
CA THR A 3 2.13 -6.68 3.94
C THR A 3 1.72 -8.14 3.79
N CYS A 4 0.52 -8.44 4.25
CA CYS A 4 -0.12 -9.74 4.22
C CYS A 4 -1.24 -9.81 3.17
N GLN A 5 -1.76 -11.01 2.91
CA GLN A 5 -2.90 -11.20 2.00
C GLN A 5 -4.13 -10.37 2.38
N VAL A 6 -4.38 -10.27 3.68
CA VAL A 6 -5.50 -9.51 4.26
C VAL A 6 -5.33 -7.99 4.18
N ASP A 7 -4.15 -7.50 3.78
CA ASP A 7 -3.88 -6.07 3.65
C ASP A 7 -4.18 -5.54 2.25
N SER A 8 -4.61 -6.40 1.31
CA SER A 8 -4.91 -5.98 -0.07
C SER A 8 -5.95 -4.86 -0.07
N GLY A 9 -5.63 -3.71 -0.68
CA GLY A 9 -6.46 -2.51 -0.66
C GLY A 9 -6.21 -1.55 0.51
N ALA A 10 -5.42 -1.92 1.51
CA ALA A 10 -5.08 -1.05 2.63
C ALA A 10 -4.16 0.10 2.22
N GLY A 11 -4.24 1.20 2.95
CA GLY A 11 -3.48 2.41 2.67
C GLY A 11 -2.11 2.45 3.33
N LEU A 12 -1.06 2.70 2.54
CA LEU A 12 0.27 3.05 3.03
C LEU A 12 0.34 4.57 3.28
N THR A 13 0.45 4.97 4.55
CA THR A 13 0.45 6.38 4.96
C THR A 13 1.79 6.83 5.53
N PHE A 14 2.10 8.11 5.35
CA PHE A 14 3.28 8.76 5.94
C PHE A 14 2.84 10.05 6.64
N ILE A 15 3.43 10.32 7.81
CA ILE A 15 3.28 11.62 8.46
C ILE A 15 4.16 12.65 7.76
N HIS A 16 3.58 13.82 7.47
CA HIS A 16 4.32 14.95 6.92
C HIS A 16 4.61 16.00 8.02
N THR A 17 5.42 17.00 7.69
CA THR A 17 5.91 18.02 8.65
C THR A 17 4.80 18.86 9.27
N ASN A 18 3.60 18.85 8.68
CA ASN A 18 2.40 19.51 9.18
C ASN A 18 1.52 18.60 10.08
N GLU A 19 2.09 17.50 10.59
CA GLU A 19 1.41 16.51 11.44
C GLU A 19 0.20 15.82 10.78
N ARG A 20 0.07 15.90 9.46
CA ARG A 20 -0.97 15.19 8.70
C ARG A 20 -0.43 13.91 8.11
N TYR A 21 -1.31 12.89 8.04
CA TYR A 21 -1.04 11.64 7.35
C TYR A 21 -1.45 11.76 5.89
N TYR A 22 -0.52 11.41 5.00
CA TYR A 22 -0.73 11.39 3.56
C TYR A 22 -0.71 9.96 3.06
N LEU A 23 -1.73 9.60 2.30
CA LEU A 23 -1.82 8.32 1.62
C LEU A 23 -0.90 8.32 0.41
N ARG A 24 0.05 7.37 0.36
CA ARG A 24 1.09 7.31 -0.68
C ARG A 24 1.02 6.06 -1.54
N GLY A 25 0.51 4.96 -0.98
CA GLY A 25 0.32 3.73 -1.71
C GLY A 25 -0.93 2.97 -1.28
N ILE A 26 -1.37 2.06 -2.12
CA ILE A 26 -2.42 1.08 -1.80
C ILE A 26 -1.78 -0.29 -1.92
N ALA A 27 -1.86 -1.11 -0.87
CA ALA A 27 -1.32 -2.47 -0.89
C ALA A 27 -1.98 -3.27 -2.02
N SER A 28 -1.14 -3.87 -2.87
CA SER A 28 -1.58 -4.52 -4.11
C SER A 28 -1.32 -6.02 -4.05
N ILE A 29 -0.19 -6.49 -4.56
CA ILE A 29 0.19 -7.90 -4.53
C ILE A 29 1.22 -8.15 -3.44
N PHE A 30 1.10 -9.29 -2.79
CA PHE A 30 2.10 -9.86 -1.91
C PHE A 30 2.62 -11.13 -2.59
N PRO A 31 3.90 -11.48 -2.46
CA PRO A 31 4.40 -12.71 -3.07
C PRO A 31 3.77 -13.91 -2.34
N ALA A 32 3.12 -14.78 -3.10
CA ALA A 32 2.56 -16.02 -2.58
C ALA A 32 3.69 -17.04 -2.36
N THR A 33 4.39 -16.95 -1.23
CA THR A 33 5.18 -18.10 -0.75
C THR A 33 4.28 -19.06 0.00
N ASP A 34 4.57 -20.36 -0.12
CA ASP A 34 3.84 -21.54 0.39
C ASP A 34 3.47 -21.56 1.88
N GLN A 35 3.73 -20.50 2.62
CA GLN A 35 3.47 -20.39 4.05
C GLN A 35 2.46 -19.28 4.29
N GLN A 36 1.35 -19.65 4.93
CA GLN A 36 0.32 -18.82 5.56
C GLN A 36 0.82 -17.63 6.41
N PHE A 37 2.13 -17.45 6.55
CA PHE A 37 2.78 -16.40 7.29
C PHE A 37 3.34 -15.39 6.30
N CYS A 38 2.87 -14.16 6.40
CA CYS A 38 3.34 -13.03 5.60
C CYS A 38 4.87 -13.02 5.61
N GLY A 39 5.46 -13.20 4.42
CA GLY A 39 6.90 -13.38 4.28
C GLY A 39 7.63 -12.23 4.97
N SER A 40 8.37 -12.52 6.03
CA SER A 40 9.09 -11.49 6.82
C SER A 40 10.25 -10.86 6.06
N ASN A 41 10.66 -11.45 4.93
CA ASN A 41 11.79 -11.03 4.09
C ASN A 41 11.38 -10.61 2.67
N GLN A 42 10.10 -10.32 2.43
CA GLN A 42 9.61 -9.90 1.13
C GLN A 42 9.17 -8.44 1.14
N TYR A 43 9.46 -7.73 0.05
CA TYR A 43 8.96 -6.38 -0.14
C TYR A 43 7.46 -6.41 -0.46
N GLY A 44 6.68 -5.65 0.30
CA GLY A 44 5.30 -5.37 -0.06
C GLY A 44 5.24 -4.51 -1.31
N THR A 45 4.33 -4.82 -2.22
CA THR A 45 4.11 -4.00 -3.41
C THR A 45 2.86 -3.14 -3.25
N TYR A 46 2.93 -1.93 -3.78
CA TYR A 46 1.87 -0.94 -3.62
C TYR A 46 1.62 -0.22 -4.95
N THR A 47 0.36 0.10 -5.20
CA THR A 47 -0.01 1.06 -6.25
C THR A 47 0.46 2.45 -5.83
N LEU A 48 1.31 3.08 -6.64
CA LEU A 48 1.82 4.42 -6.35
C LEU A 48 0.77 5.49 -6.69
N ILE A 49 0.12 6.05 -5.65
CA ILE A 49 -1.03 6.94 -5.80
C ILE A 49 -0.71 8.22 -6.57
N SER A 50 0.52 8.73 -6.47
CA SER A 50 0.92 9.95 -7.18
C SER A 50 0.77 9.84 -8.69
N GLN A 51 0.82 8.64 -9.26
CA GLN A 51 0.61 8.41 -10.70
C GLN A 51 -0.87 8.42 -11.10
N TYR A 52 -1.80 8.30 -10.16
CA TYR A 52 -3.23 8.13 -10.41
C TYR A 52 -4.10 9.27 -9.85
N ILE A 53 -3.49 10.38 -9.39
CA ILE A 53 -4.22 11.50 -8.78
C ILE A 53 -5.29 12.07 -9.73
N ASP A 54 -4.96 12.23 -11.01
CA ASP A 54 -5.90 12.80 -11.98
C ASP A 54 -7.07 11.84 -12.25
N PHE A 55 -6.79 10.53 -12.37
CA PHE A 55 -7.83 9.51 -12.48
C PHE A 55 -8.76 9.53 -11.26
N ILE A 56 -8.20 9.56 -10.04
CA ILE A 56 -8.99 9.58 -8.80
C ILE A 56 -9.91 10.81 -8.77
N ARG A 57 -9.39 11.98 -9.13
CA ARG A 57 -10.17 13.24 -9.14
C ARG A 57 -11.32 13.24 -10.14
N GLN A 58 -11.22 12.49 -11.24
CA GLN A 58 -12.29 12.37 -12.23
C GLN A 58 -13.43 11.46 -11.78
N GLN A 59 -13.22 10.62 -10.76
CA GLN A 59 -14.21 9.67 -10.26
C GLN A 59 -14.88 10.13 -8.95
N LEU A 60 -14.61 11.36 -8.52
CA LEU A 60 -15.21 12.03 -7.36
C LEU A 60 -16.30 13.00 -7.83
#